data_AF-A0ABD3V185-F1
#
_entry.id   AF-A0ABD3V185-F1
#
_cell.length_a   1.000
_cell.length_b   1.000
_cell.length_c   1.000
_cell.angle_alpha   90.00
_cell.angle_beta   90.00
_cell.angle_gamma   90.00
#
_symmetry.space_group_name_H-M   'P 1'
#
loop_
_entity.id
_entity.type
_entity.pdbx_description
1 polymer ?
#
loop_
_entity_poly.entity_id
_entity_poly.type
_entity_poly.pdbx_seq_one_letter_code
_entity_poly.pdbx_strand_id
1 'polypeptide(L)'
;MTHQGVLLTPTINKVWKAHQDRVFEELQNLHQPITIVGDGICDSPGYSAMFGAYSVLEVNLGKVLDIELAQSNEVNSSYHMEKEGLARAISKLQSHGVEVGTIITDRHKKLEHIAREKQYEDWHSVNNHVQNRYTHENCIPSCLHDCQPETNAHYKRLQSGTKACVKIEEVVLSKKLAKDITKLLPIHQTLNLESFHSVVNHFAPKMLAFSYIGMRNILHLAALNFNENANRPQVMTSSGTSRYQISFPKYKK
;
A
#
# COMPACT_ATOMS: atom_id res chain seq x y z
N MET A 1 -1.27 7.78 40.83
CA MET A 1 -1.02 7.24 39.47
C MET A 1 -1.92 6.02 39.29
N THR A 2 -3.18 6.14 38.84
CA THR A 2 -4.05 4.93 38.86
C THR A 2 -5.30 4.92 37.97
N HIS A 3 -5.57 5.93 37.13
CA HIS A 3 -6.67 5.82 36.14
C HIS A 3 -6.20 5.29 34.78
N GLN A 4 -5.03 5.72 34.31
CA GLN A 4 -4.51 5.30 33.00
C GLN A 4 -4.20 3.79 32.95
N GLY A 5 -3.51 3.25 33.97
CA GLY A 5 -3.17 1.82 34.00
C GLY A 5 -4.36 0.90 34.25
N VAL A 6 -5.36 1.35 35.00
CA VAL A 6 -6.49 0.51 35.45
C VAL A 6 -7.70 0.57 34.52
N LEU A 7 -7.94 1.73 33.88
CA LEU A 7 -9.10 1.93 33.02
C LEU A 7 -8.71 2.16 31.56
N LEU A 8 -7.80 3.10 31.30
CA LEU A 8 -7.51 3.52 29.92
C LEU A 8 -6.83 2.41 29.11
N THR A 9 -5.69 1.89 29.58
CA THR A 9 -4.93 0.84 28.87
C THR A 9 -5.75 -0.42 28.65
N PRO A 10 -6.45 -0.99 29.66
CA PRO A 10 -7.27 -2.17 29.43
C PRO A 10 -8.43 -1.93 28.46
N THR A 11 -9.05 -0.74 28.51
CA THR A 11 -10.15 -0.40 27.60
C THR A 11 -9.67 -0.27 26.16
N ILE A 12 -8.57 0.44 25.92
CA ILE A 12 -7.98 0.59 24.57
C ILE A 12 -7.60 -0.78 24.02
N ASN A 13 -6.91 -1.61 24.81
CA ASN A 13 -6.52 -2.95 24.38
C ASN A 13 -7.73 -3.85 24.08
N LYS A 14 -8.80 -3.75 24.90
CA LYS A 14 -10.04 -4.50 24.65
C LYS A 14 -10.69 -4.09 23.33
N VAL A 15 -10.79 -2.78 23.07
CA VAL A 15 -11.40 -2.25 21.84
C VAL A 15 -10.54 -2.60 20.62
N TRP A 16 -9.22 -2.44 20.73
CA TRP A 16 -8.29 -2.80 19.67
C TRP A 16 -8.37 -4.28 19.34
N LYS A 17 -8.31 -5.17 20.34
CA LYS A 17 -8.42 -6.61 20.13
C LYS A 17 -9.76 -6.99 19.50
N ALA A 18 -10.87 -6.46 20.00
CA ALA A 18 -12.19 -6.72 19.43
C ALA A 18 -12.34 -6.20 17.98
N HIS A 19 -11.60 -5.13 17.62
CA HIS A 19 -11.52 -4.66 16.24
C HIS A 19 -10.67 -5.60 15.38
N GLN A 20 -9.48 -6.01 15.86
CA GLN A 20 -8.61 -6.97 15.17
C GLN A 20 -9.34 -8.29 14.90
N ASP A 21 -9.96 -8.89 15.92
CA ASP A 21 -10.68 -10.16 15.80
C ASP A 21 -11.75 -10.08 14.70
N ARG A 22 -12.50 -8.98 14.64
CA ARG A 22 -13.53 -8.74 13.61
C ARG A 22 -12.94 -8.61 12.21
N VAL A 23 -11.83 -7.87 12.07
CA VAL A 23 -11.15 -7.72 10.78
C VAL A 23 -10.54 -9.05 10.34
N PHE A 24 -9.97 -9.84 11.24
CA PHE A 24 -9.44 -11.16 10.91
C PHE A 24 -10.54 -12.13 10.50
N GLU A 25 -11.70 -12.12 11.16
CA GLU A 25 -12.87 -12.88 10.74
C GLU A 25 -13.37 -12.45 9.35
N GLU A 26 -13.44 -11.15 9.07
CA GLU A 26 -13.75 -10.62 7.74
C GLU A 26 -12.78 -11.16 6.67
N LEU A 27 -11.48 -11.14 6.96
CA LEU A 27 -10.44 -11.62 6.06
C LEU A 27 -10.46 -13.14 5.85
N GLN A 28 -10.69 -13.93 6.90
CA GLN A 28 -10.87 -15.38 6.80
C GLN A 28 -12.03 -15.73 5.86
N ASN A 29 -13.15 -15.01 6.00
CA ASN A 29 -14.36 -15.24 5.20
C ASN A 29 -14.17 -14.93 3.70
N LEU A 30 -13.12 -14.19 3.31
CA LEU A 30 -12.79 -13.97 1.90
C LEU A 30 -12.26 -15.24 1.19
N HIS A 31 -11.79 -16.25 1.95
CA HIS A 31 -11.23 -17.49 1.41
C HIS A 31 -10.18 -17.28 0.30
N GLN A 32 -9.42 -16.18 0.39
CA GLN A 32 -8.38 -15.83 -0.56
C GLN A 32 -7.14 -15.30 0.16
N PRO A 33 -5.93 -15.55 -0.39
CA PRO A 33 -4.72 -14.98 0.15
C PRO A 33 -4.75 -13.45 0.09
N ILE A 34 -4.41 -12.80 1.20
CA ILE A 34 -4.43 -11.33 1.30
C ILE A 34 -3.09 -10.73 0.85
N THR A 35 -3.13 -9.45 0.46
CA THR A 35 -1.94 -8.65 0.18
C THR A 35 -1.72 -7.70 1.35
N ILE A 36 -0.58 -7.84 2.03
CA ILE A 36 -0.19 -6.96 3.12
C ILE A 36 0.95 -6.04 2.72
N VAL A 37 0.94 -4.84 3.28
CA VAL A 37 2.05 -3.90 3.24
C VAL A 37 2.54 -3.64 4.65
N GLY A 38 3.85 -3.67 4.84
CA GLY A 38 4.48 -3.49 6.14
C GLY A 38 5.65 -2.51 6.08
N ASP A 39 5.71 -1.60 7.04
CA ASP A 39 6.79 -0.61 7.14
C ASP A 39 7.07 -0.23 8.61
N GLY A 40 8.33 0.08 8.88
CA GLY A 40 8.83 0.45 10.18
C GLY A 40 8.94 1.95 10.35
N ILE A 41 8.28 2.50 11.38
CA ILE A 41 8.52 3.87 11.83
C ILE A 41 9.53 3.81 12.98
N CYS A 42 10.70 4.41 12.74
CA CYS A 42 11.71 4.61 13.77
C CYS A 42 11.85 6.12 14.04
N ASP A 43 11.61 6.54 15.28
CA ASP A 43 11.88 7.92 15.68
C ASP A 43 13.39 8.15 15.80
N SER A 44 13.89 9.20 15.13
CA SER A 44 15.27 9.70 15.23
C SER A 44 15.29 11.20 14.91
N PRO A 45 16.22 12.05 15.44
CA PRO A 45 16.99 12.00 16.69
C PRO A 45 16.41 12.96 17.77
N GLY A 46 16.29 12.46 19.01
CA GLY A 46 15.80 13.16 20.20
C GLY A 46 15.63 12.17 21.36
N TYR A 47 15.36 12.62 22.59
CA TYR A 47 15.22 11.75 23.79
C TYR A 47 14.18 10.60 23.64
N SER A 48 13.34 10.62 22.60
CA SER A 48 12.33 9.60 22.27
C SER A 48 12.83 8.43 21.39
N ALA A 49 14.11 8.35 21.05
CA ALA A 49 14.71 7.31 20.19
C ALA A 49 14.75 5.87 20.79
N MET A 50 13.84 5.54 21.72
CA MET A 50 13.81 4.25 22.42
C MET A 50 12.90 3.20 21.79
N PHE A 51 11.96 3.59 20.91
CA PHE A 51 10.95 2.68 20.37
C PHE A 51 10.88 2.72 18.84
N GLY A 52 10.66 1.56 18.23
CA GLY A 52 10.36 1.42 16.81
C GLY A 52 9.05 0.65 16.66
N ALA A 53 8.15 1.17 15.84
CA ALA A 53 6.86 0.54 15.56
C ALA A 53 6.86 -0.02 14.14
N TYR A 54 6.46 -1.27 13.98
CA TYR A 54 6.25 -1.88 12.67
C TYR A 54 4.75 -2.01 12.43
N SER A 55 4.25 -1.32 11.40
CA SER A 55 2.82 -1.29 11.08
C SER A 55 2.54 -2.19 9.89
N VAL A 56 1.49 -3.00 9.98
CA VAL A 56 1.02 -3.87 8.89
C VAL A 56 -0.40 -3.49 8.50
N LEU A 57 -0.62 -3.31 7.20
CA LEU A 57 -1.90 -2.91 6.61
C LEU A 57 -2.28 -3.87 5.48
N GLU A 58 -3.56 -4.22 5.41
CA GLU A 58 -4.11 -4.95 4.25
C GLU A 58 -4.48 -3.97 3.16
N VAL A 59 -4.01 -4.23 1.94
CA VAL A 59 -4.02 -3.26 0.84
C VAL A 59 -5.42 -3.02 0.29
N ASN A 60 -6.23 -4.06 0.10
CA ASN A 60 -7.51 -3.96 -0.59
C ASN A 60 -8.59 -3.31 0.27
N LEU A 61 -8.64 -3.68 1.55
CA LEU A 61 -9.49 -3.09 2.56
C LEU A 61 -8.94 -1.76 3.07
N GLY A 62 -7.66 -1.47 2.88
CA GLY A 62 -7.04 -0.26 3.41
C GLY A 62 -7.07 -0.19 4.93
N LYS A 63 -7.04 -1.33 5.63
CA LYS A 63 -7.13 -1.41 7.10
C LYS A 63 -5.79 -1.80 7.71
N VAL A 64 -5.37 -1.07 8.74
CA VAL A 64 -4.26 -1.45 9.62
C VAL A 64 -4.66 -2.70 10.37
N LEU A 65 -3.90 -3.78 10.19
CA LEU A 65 -4.14 -5.07 10.83
C LEU A 65 -3.46 -5.15 12.18
N ASP A 66 -2.22 -4.66 12.26
CA ASP A 66 -1.39 -4.86 13.43
C ASP A 66 -0.28 -3.81 13.53
N ILE A 67 0.16 -3.53 14.76
CA ILE A 67 1.29 -2.65 15.04
C ILE A 67 2.15 -3.29 16.12
N GLU A 68 3.36 -3.65 15.76
CA GLU A 68 4.35 -4.26 16.65
C GLU A 68 5.30 -3.19 17.18
N LEU A 69 5.20 -2.88 18.47
CA LEU A 69 6.08 -1.92 19.15
C LEU A 69 7.25 -2.65 19.80
N ALA A 70 8.46 -2.42 19.29
CA ALA A 70 9.70 -2.95 19.84
C ALA A 70 10.54 -1.85 20.48
N GLN A 71 11.28 -2.19 21.53
CA GLN A 71 12.22 -1.29 22.18
C GLN A 71 13.66 -1.57 21.70
N SER A 72 14.49 -0.54 21.57
CA SER A 72 15.86 -0.66 21.03
C SER A 72 16.82 -1.51 21.88
N ASN A 73 16.47 -1.80 23.14
CA ASN A 73 17.18 -2.73 24.02
C ASN A 73 16.78 -4.21 23.79
N GLU A 74 15.66 -4.47 23.12
CA GLU A 74 15.21 -5.83 22.77
C GLU A 74 15.82 -6.29 21.45
N VAL A 75 16.25 -5.35 20.59
CA VAL A 75 16.71 -5.66 19.24
C VAL A 75 17.89 -4.78 18.83
N ASN A 76 18.99 -5.42 18.43
CA ASN A 76 20.32 -4.80 18.25
C ASN A 76 20.40 -3.73 17.14
N SER A 77 19.39 -3.57 16.28
CA SER A 77 19.30 -2.47 15.31
C SER A 77 17.90 -2.34 14.69
N SER A 78 17.61 -1.17 14.11
CA SER A 78 16.37 -0.90 13.34
C SER A 78 16.11 -1.95 12.25
N TYR A 79 17.16 -2.43 11.59
CA TYR A 79 17.08 -3.49 10.58
C TYR A 79 16.48 -4.79 11.13
N HIS A 80 16.86 -5.17 12.35
CA HIS A 80 16.36 -6.37 13.02
C HIS A 80 14.95 -6.15 13.56
N MET A 81 14.65 -4.95 14.09
CA MET A 81 13.30 -4.59 14.56
C MET A 81 12.26 -4.74 13.45
N GLU A 82 12.60 -4.29 12.25
CA GLU A 82 11.70 -4.35 11.10
C GLU A 82 11.44 -5.81 10.64
N LYS A 83 12.46 -6.68 10.67
CA LYS A 83 12.29 -8.12 10.36
C LYS A 83 11.44 -8.83 11.41
N GLU A 84 11.74 -8.57 12.68
CA GLU A 84 11.05 -9.16 13.81
C GLU A 84 9.58 -8.72 13.85
N GLY A 85 9.31 -7.43 13.64
CA GLY A 85 7.96 -6.88 13.54
C GLY A 85 7.14 -7.55 12.44
N LEU A 86 7.73 -7.72 11.24
CA LEU A 86 7.07 -8.44 10.15
C LEU A 86 6.80 -9.90 10.50
N ALA A 87 7.79 -10.61 11.06
CA ALA A 87 7.65 -12.02 11.42
C ALA A 87 6.56 -12.25 12.47
N ARG A 88 6.48 -11.38 13.49
CA ARG A 88 5.42 -11.40 14.52
C ARG A 88 4.05 -11.15 13.93
N ALA A 89 3.92 -10.14 13.07
CA ALA A 89 2.65 -9.83 12.41
C ALA A 89 2.17 -10.99 11.54
N ILE A 90 3.06 -11.61 10.73
CA ILE A 90 2.71 -12.79 9.92
C ILE A 90 2.28 -13.95 10.81
N SER A 91 3.04 -14.24 11.87
CA SER A 91 2.71 -15.33 12.80
C SER A 91 1.34 -15.10 13.45
N LYS A 92 1.02 -13.84 13.79
CA LYS A 92 -0.29 -13.46 14.33
C LYS A 92 -1.40 -13.71 13.30
N LEU A 93 -1.25 -13.27 12.06
CA LEU A 93 -2.24 -13.50 10.99
C LEU A 93 -2.47 -14.99 10.75
N GLN A 94 -1.39 -15.77 10.64
CA GLN A 94 -1.47 -17.23 10.44
C GLN A 94 -2.14 -17.94 11.62
N SER A 95 -1.85 -17.52 12.86
CA SER A 95 -2.51 -18.09 14.05
C SER A 95 -4.02 -17.80 14.11
N HIS A 96 -4.46 -16.75 13.41
CA HIS A 96 -5.87 -16.43 13.20
C HIS A 96 -6.34 -16.93 11.81
N GLY A 97 -5.73 -17.95 11.21
CA GLY A 97 -6.23 -18.57 9.98
C GLY A 97 -6.28 -17.64 8.75
N VAL A 98 -5.60 -16.49 8.77
CA VAL A 98 -5.52 -15.58 7.62
C VAL A 98 -4.33 -15.97 6.76
N GLU A 99 -4.59 -16.33 5.51
CA GLU A 99 -3.56 -16.68 4.54
C GLU A 99 -2.95 -15.42 3.90
N VAL A 100 -1.62 -15.27 4.01
CA VAL A 100 -0.89 -14.14 3.41
C VAL A 100 -0.30 -14.59 2.07
N GLY A 101 -0.76 -13.98 0.97
CA GLY A 101 -0.28 -14.30 -0.38
C GLY A 101 0.89 -13.42 -0.81
N THR A 102 0.74 -12.10 -0.68
CA THR A 102 1.75 -11.13 -1.12
C THR A 102 2.14 -10.20 0.03
N ILE A 103 3.46 -9.97 0.17
CA ILE A 103 4.02 -9.07 1.17
C ILE A 103 4.77 -7.94 0.45
N ILE A 104 4.36 -6.71 0.74
CA ILE A 104 4.95 -5.49 0.19
C ILE A 104 5.73 -4.80 1.32
N THR A 105 7.02 -4.56 1.10
CA THR A 105 7.88 -3.76 2.00
C THR A 105 8.79 -2.88 1.17
N ASP A 106 9.19 -1.72 1.69
CA ASP A 106 10.14 -0.79 1.04
C ASP A 106 11.51 -1.44 0.76
N ARG A 107 11.80 -2.59 1.41
CA ARG A 107 13.07 -3.30 1.28
C ARG A 107 13.19 -4.23 0.06
N HIS A 108 12.22 -4.23 -0.85
CA HIS A 108 12.28 -5.07 -2.06
C HIS A 108 12.65 -4.32 -3.35
N LYS A 109 13.70 -3.49 -3.31
CA LYS A 109 14.28 -2.81 -4.50
C LYS A 109 14.51 -3.74 -5.71
N LYS A 110 14.82 -5.02 -5.47
CA LYS A 110 14.98 -6.03 -6.53
C LYS A 110 13.64 -6.41 -7.18
N LEU A 111 12.58 -6.58 -6.40
CA LEU A 111 11.24 -6.85 -6.95
C LEU A 111 10.68 -5.62 -7.63
N GLU A 112 10.95 -4.41 -7.12
CA GLU A 112 10.63 -3.17 -7.82
C GLU A 112 11.31 -3.11 -9.19
N HIS A 113 12.60 -3.47 -9.27
CA HIS A 113 13.31 -3.49 -10.54
C HIS A 113 12.67 -4.47 -11.53
N ILE A 114 12.46 -5.72 -11.10
CA ILE A 114 11.85 -6.77 -11.94
C ILE A 114 10.43 -6.38 -12.37
N ALA A 115 9.63 -5.79 -11.48
CA ALA A 115 8.29 -5.34 -11.79
C ALA A 115 8.30 -4.15 -12.77
N ARG A 116 9.24 -3.21 -12.61
CA ARG A 116 9.44 -2.11 -13.56
C ARG A 116 9.88 -2.62 -14.94
N GLU A 117 10.77 -3.60 -14.98
CA GLU A 117 11.20 -4.25 -16.22
C GLU A 117 10.01 -4.93 -16.92
N LYS A 118 9.24 -5.73 -16.19
CA LYS A 118 8.05 -6.39 -16.75
C LYS A 118 7.00 -5.40 -17.24
N GLN A 119 6.70 -4.34 -16.48
CA GLN A 119 5.71 -3.34 -16.90
C GLN A 119 6.20 -2.50 -18.09
N TYR A 120 7.52 -2.28 -18.19
CA TYR A 120 8.13 -1.71 -19.38
C TYR A 120 7.91 -2.62 -20.59
N GLU A 121 8.19 -3.92 -20.47
CA GLU A 121 7.93 -4.91 -21.52
C GLU A 121 6.44 -4.97 -21.93
N ASP A 122 5.53 -5.04 -20.95
CA ASP A 122 4.08 -5.03 -21.15
C ASP A 122 3.63 -3.75 -21.88
N TRP A 123 4.14 -2.58 -21.49
CA TRP A 123 3.83 -1.32 -22.16
C TRP A 123 4.35 -1.27 -23.60
N HIS A 124 5.57 -1.76 -23.83
CA HIS A 124 6.14 -1.87 -25.17
C HIS A 124 5.31 -2.79 -26.08
N SER A 125 4.61 -3.78 -25.52
CA SER A 125 3.70 -4.66 -26.27
C SER A 125 2.50 -3.92 -26.89
N VAL A 126 2.11 -2.73 -26.38
CA VAL A 126 1.01 -1.93 -26.94
C VAL A 126 1.29 -1.51 -28.38
N ASN A 127 2.54 -1.16 -28.71
CA ASN A 127 2.93 -0.82 -30.08
C ASN A 127 2.74 -2.03 -31.03
N ASN A 128 3.04 -3.23 -30.53
CA ASN A 128 2.87 -4.47 -31.27
C ASN A 128 1.40 -4.85 -31.44
N HIS A 129 0.58 -4.63 -30.41
CA HIS A 129 -0.88 -4.83 -30.45
C HIS A 129 -1.53 -3.94 -31.50
N VAL A 130 -1.21 -2.64 -31.51
CA VAL A 130 -1.77 -1.66 -32.47
C VAL A 130 -1.41 -2.00 -33.93
N GLN A 131 -0.28 -2.67 -34.15
CA GLN A 131 0.21 -3.12 -35.45
C GLN A 131 -0.09 -4.61 -35.75
N ASN A 132 -0.76 -5.33 -34.84
CA ASN A 132 -1.08 -6.76 -34.94
C ASN A 132 0.16 -7.65 -35.22
N ARG A 133 1.28 -7.36 -34.56
CA ARG A 133 2.52 -8.15 -34.64
C ARG A 133 2.64 -9.02 -33.38
N TYR A 134 2.70 -10.35 -33.56
CA TYR A 134 2.70 -11.32 -32.45
C TYR A 134 4.07 -11.98 -32.19
N THR A 135 5.18 -11.35 -32.59
CA THR A 135 6.49 -12.04 -32.58
C THR A 135 7.55 -11.21 -31.87
N HIS A 136 7.68 -11.35 -30.56
CA HIS A 136 8.89 -11.01 -29.80
C HIS A 136 9.04 -11.93 -28.57
N GLU A 137 10.27 -12.35 -28.28
CA GLU A 137 10.64 -12.99 -27.02
C GLU A 137 10.34 -11.98 -25.88
N ASN A 138 9.51 -12.37 -24.91
CA ASN A 138 9.11 -11.60 -23.70
C ASN A 138 7.90 -10.65 -23.80
N CYS A 139 7.03 -10.74 -24.82
CA CYS A 139 5.75 -9.99 -24.83
C CYS A 139 4.57 -10.84 -24.34
N ILE A 140 3.49 -10.19 -23.87
CA ILE A 140 2.22 -10.86 -23.56
C ILE A 140 1.72 -11.57 -24.84
N PRO A 141 1.56 -12.90 -24.83
CA PRO A 141 1.30 -13.69 -26.04
C PRO A 141 -0.10 -13.49 -26.63
N SER A 142 -1.01 -12.85 -25.88
CA SER A 142 -2.38 -12.56 -26.31
C SER A 142 -2.90 -11.30 -25.63
N CYS A 143 -3.95 -10.69 -26.18
CA CYS A 143 -4.56 -9.50 -25.58
C CYS A 143 -5.23 -9.89 -24.26
N LEU A 144 -5.00 -9.13 -23.19
CA LEU A 144 -5.62 -9.37 -21.86
C LEU A 144 -7.10 -8.91 -21.79
N HIS A 145 -7.80 -9.00 -22.91
CA HIS A 145 -9.21 -8.67 -23.03
C HIS A 145 -9.85 -9.56 -24.08
N ASP A 146 -11.18 -9.71 -24.00
CA ASP A 146 -11.95 -10.47 -24.98
C ASP A 146 -11.90 -9.79 -26.35
N CYS A 147 -10.89 -10.14 -27.15
CA CYS A 147 -10.80 -9.76 -28.55
C CYS A 147 -11.84 -10.55 -29.34
N GLN A 148 -13.09 -10.07 -29.40
CA GLN A 148 -14.07 -10.65 -30.31
C GLN A 148 -13.66 -10.35 -31.76
N PRO A 149 -13.28 -11.36 -32.56
CA PRO A 149 -12.86 -11.14 -33.94
C PRO A 149 -14.05 -10.86 -34.86
N GLU A 150 -15.25 -11.29 -34.49
CA GLU A 150 -16.47 -11.27 -35.32
C GLU A 150 -17.10 -9.86 -35.43
N THR A 151 -16.95 -9.00 -34.42
CA THR A 151 -17.66 -7.70 -34.30
C THR A 151 -16.79 -6.48 -34.55
N ASN A 152 -15.47 -6.66 -34.64
CA ASN A 152 -14.48 -5.57 -34.72
C ASN A 152 -13.92 -5.33 -36.15
N ALA A 153 -14.70 -5.61 -37.18
CA ALA A 153 -14.34 -5.31 -38.58
C ALA A 153 -14.17 -3.79 -38.88
N HIS A 154 -14.50 -2.91 -37.94
CA HIS A 154 -14.51 -1.45 -38.12
C HIS A 154 -13.24 -0.71 -37.71
N TYR A 155 -12.33 -1.31 -36.95
CA TYR A 155 -11.08 -0.63 -36.59
C TYR A 155 -10.02 -0.87 -37.68
N LYS A 156 -9.77 0.15 -38.51
CA LYS A 156 -8.64 0.16 -39.45
C LYS A 156 -7.34 -0.01 -38.65
N ARG A 157 -6.72 -1.17 -38.82
CA ARG A 157 -5.39 -1.48 -38.27
C ARG A 157 -4.36 -0.48 -38.80
N LEU A 158 -3.43 -0.07 -37.96
CA LEU A 158 -2.36 0.82 -38.37
C LEU A 158 -1.30 0.04 -39.13
N GLN A 159 -1.11 0.39 -40.39
CA GLN A 159 -0.03 -0.19 -41.19
C GLN A 159 1.31 0.44 -40.80
N SER A 160 2.33 -0.40 -40.64
CA SER A 160 3.71 0.03 -40.38
C SER A 160 4.18 1.02 -41.44
N GLY A 161 4.88 2.08 -41.02
CA GLY A 161 5.39 3.12 -41.92
C GLY A 161 4.40 4.24 -42.30
N THR A 162 3.12 4.15 -41.88
CA THR A 162 2.21 5.29 -42.01
C THR A 162 2.57 6.41 -41.03
N LYS A 163 2.30 7.68 -41.40
CA LYS A 163 2.54 8.84 -40.50
C LYS A 163 1.86 8.70 -39.13
N ALA A 164 0.67 8.09 -39.10
CA ALA A 164 -0.06 7.83 -37.86
C ALA A 164 0.62 6.76 -36.99
N CYS A 165 1.13 5.68 -37.61
CA CYS A 165 1.88 4.63 -36.91
C CYS A 165 3.17 5.19 -36.29
N VAL A 166 3.94 5.97 -37.07
CA VAL A 166 5.18 6.61 -36.58
C VAL A 166 4.91 7.52 -35.38
N LYS A 167 3.82 8.29 -35.42
CA LYS A 167 3.49 9.22 -34.33
C LYS A 167 3.04 8.52 -33.06
N ILE A 168 2.30 7.42 -33.18
CA ILE A 168 1.93 6.59 -32.02
C ILE A 168 3.16 5.91 -31.45
N GLU A 169 4.05 5.38 -32.30
CA GLU A 169 5.31 4.78 -31.89
C GLU A 169 6.19 5.77 -31.13
N GLU A 170 6.32 7.01 -31.60
CA GLU A 170 7.02 8.09 -30.88
C GLU A 170 6.46 8.35 -29.47
N VAL A 171 5.13 8.32 -29.32
CA VAL A 171 4.48 8.58 -28.02
C VAL A 171 4.64 7.38 -27.10
N VAL A 172 4.28 6.18 -27.57
CA VAL A 172 4.31 4.93 -26.79
C VAL A 172 5.72 4.59 -26.37
N LEU A 173 6.71 4.70 -27.27
CA LEU A 173 8.11 4.39 -26.97
C LEU A 173 8.87 5.57 -26.33
N SER A 174 8.20 6.68 -26.01
CA SER A 174 8.88 7.82 -25.41
C SER A 174 9.46 7.45 -24.04
N LYS A 175 10.76 7.73 -23.87
CA LYS A 175 11.49 7.42 -22.62
C LYS A 175 10.84 8.04 -21.38
N LYS A 176 10.25 9.23 -21.53
CA LYS A 176 9.57 9.93 -20.43
C LYS A 176 8.30 9.20 -20.01
N LEU A 177 7.46 8.82 -20.97
CA LEU A 177 6.22 8.10 -20.69
C LEU A 177 6.50 6.70 -20.12
N ALA A 178 7.45 5.96 -20.71
CA ALA A 178 7.84 4.65 -20.18
C ALA A 178 8.36 4.73 -18.73
N LYS A 179 9.15 5.77 -18.40
CA LYS A 179 9.60 6.03 -17.03
C LYS A 179 8.47 6.40 -16.07
N ASP A 180 7.40 7.01 -16.55
CA ASP A 180 6.25 7.35 -15.71
C ASP A 180 5.31 6.15 -15.55
N ILE A 181 5.12 5.34 -16.60
CA ILE A 181 4.31 4.12 -16.57
C ILE A 181 4.89 3.06 -15.64
N THR A 182 6.22 2.92 -15.61
CA THR A 182 6.90 2.06 -14.62
C THR A 182 6.71 2.50 -13.17
N LYS A 183 6.22 3.72 -12.92
CA LYS A 183 5.81 4.19 -11.58
C LYS A 183 4.32 3.96 -11.31
N LEU A 184 3.52 3.65 -12.32
CA LEU A 184 2.09 3.33 -12.19
C LEU A 184 1.85 1.86 -11.82
N LEU A 185 2.89 1.14 -11.39
CA LEU A 185 2.83 -0.26 -10.93
C LEU A 185 1.62 -0.47 -9.99
N PRO A 186 0.65 -1.35 -10.35
CA PRO A 186 -0.46 -1.72 -9.47
C PRO A 186 0.00 -2.46 -8.21
N ILE A 187 1.23 -2.96 -8.20
CA ILE A 187 1.70 -3.93 -7.21
C ILE A 187 1.98 -3.27 -5.85
N HIS A 188 2.22 -1.95 -5.77
CA HIS A 188 2.82 -1.36 -4.56
C HIS A 188 2.30 0.05 -4.21
N GLN A 189 0.99 0.22 -3.99
CA GLN A 189 0.53 1.46 -3.34
C GLN A 189 0.72 1.37 -1.82
N THR A 190 1.88 1.84 -1.34
CA THR A 190 2.13 2.16 0.08
C THR A 190 1.33 3.36 0.57
N LEU A 191 0.56 4.02 -0.31
CA LEU A 191 -0.15 5.27 -0.04
C LEU A 191 -1.05 5.22 1.21
N ASN A 192 -1.76 4.12 1.44
CA ASN A 192 -2.58 3.97 2.64
C ASN A 192 -1.72 3.81 3.90
N LEU A 193 -0.59 3.13 3.80
CA LEU A 193 0.36 2.99 4.92
C LEU A 193 1.06 4.32 5.23
N GLU A 194 1.44 5.08 4.20
CA GLU A 194 1.99 6.45 4.35
C GLU A 194 0.95 7.42 4.93
N SER A 195 -0.30 7.29 4.51
CA SER A 195 -1.43 8.05 5.07
C SER A 195 -1.63 7.70 6.54
N PHE A 196 -1.54 6.43 6.90
CA PHE A 196 -1.57 5.98 8.28
C PHE A 196 -0.41 6.57 9.10
N HIS A 197 0.82 6.55 8.57
CA HIS A 197 1.98 7.17 9.23
C HIS A 197 1.78 8.67 9.45
N SER A 198 1.08 9.36 8.56
CA SER A 198 0.70 10.77 8.76
C SER A 198 -0.29 10.94 9.93
N VAL A 199 -1.25 10.02 10.11
CA VAL A 199 -2.14 9.99 11.28
C VAL A 199 -1.35 9.71 12.55
N VAL A 200 -0.40 8.77 12.54
CA VAL A 200 0.47 8.50 13.69
C VAL A 200 1.21 9.77 14.12
N ASN A 201 1.76 10.56 13.19
CA ASN A 201 2.43 11.82 13.53
C ASN A 201 1.50 12.85 14.20
N HIS A 202 0.19 12.81 13.95
CA HIS A 202 -0.78 13.67 14.62
C HIS A 202 -1.05 13.22 16.07
N PHE A 203 -1.14 11.90 16.28
CA PHE A 203 -1.41 11.28 17.58
C PHE A 203 -0.18 11.21 18.49
N ALA A 204 1.00 10.98 17.90
CA ALA A 204 2.31 10.91 18.55
C ALA A 204 3.30 11.88 17.86
N PRO A 205 3.22 13.19 18.13
CA PRO A 205 4.19 14.14 17.63
C PRO A 205 5.60 13.84 18.14
N LYS A 206 6.60 13.88 17.24
CA LYS A 206 8.02 13.58 17.54
C LYS A 206 8.65 14.42 18.67
N MET A 207 8.05 15.55 18.99
CA MET A 207 8.51 16.48 20.03
C MET A 207 8.11 16.07 21.45
N LEU A 208 7.26 15.04 21.59
CA LEU A 208 6.78 14.56 22.88
C LEU A 208 7.45 13.22 23.23
N ALA A 209 7.72 13.03 24.53
CA ALA A 209 8.21 11.76 25.05
C ALA A 209 7.04 10.93 25.58
N PHE A 210 7.01 9.65 25.23
CA PHE A 210 5.98 8.71 25.67
C PHE A 210 6.61 7.53 26.41
N SER A 211 5.89 6.98 27.38
CA SER A 211 6.22 5.66 27.95
C SER A 211 5.89 4.57 26.94
N TYR A 212 6.47 3.37 27.09
CA TYR A 212 6.15 2.22 26.22
C TYR A 212 4.63 1.95 26.14
N ILE A 213 3.97 1.91 27.30
CA ILE A 213 2.51 1.70 27.39
C ILE A 213 1.77 2.87 26.74
N GLY A 214 2.21 4.10 26.97
CA GLY A 214 1.63 5.30 26.36
C GLY A 214 1.70 5.26 24.84
N MET A 215 2.89 4.98 24.28
CA MET A 215 3.12 4.89 22.84
C MET A 215 2.25 3.80 22.22
N ARG A 216 2.21 2.61 22.82
CA ARG A 216 1.36 1.51 22.33
C ARG A 216 -0.13 1.89 22.31
N ASN A 217 -0.62 2.51 23.38
CA ASN A 217 -2.01 2.96 23.44
C ASN A 217 -2.32 4.00 22.37
N ILE A 218 -1.41 4.94 22.13
CA ILE A 218 -1.56 5.99 21.12
C ILE A 218 -1.57 5.38 19.72
N LEU A 219 -0.68 4.42 19.43
CA LEU A 219 -0.65 3.70 18.16
C LEU A 219 -1.96 2.93 17.91
N HIS A 220 -2.49 2.23 18.91
CA HIS A 220 -3.79 1.56 18.79
C HIS A 220 -4.93 2.56 18.53
N LEU A 221 -4.95 3.71 19.21
CA LEU A 221 -5.95 4.75 18.96
C LEU A 221 -5.83 5.34 17.56
N ALA A 222 -4.61 5.58 17.08
CA ALA A 222 -4.36 6.05 15.72
C ALA A 222 -4.85 5.03 14.69
N ALA A 223 -4.61 3.74 14.91
CA ALA A 223 -5.04 2.65 14.03
C ALA A 223 -6.57 2.52 14.01
N LEU A 224 -7.22 2.54 15.17
CA LEU A 224 -8.68 2.55 15.27
C LEU A 224 -9.27 3.75 14.52
N ASN A 225 -8.73 4.95 14.76
CA ASN A 225 -9.17 6.14 14.06
C ASN A 225 -8.96 6.03 12.55
N PHE A 226 -7.81 5.51 12.10
CA PHE A 226 -7.55 5.32 10.68
C PHE A 226 -8.53 4.33 10.06
N ASN A 227 -8.71 3.14 10.65
CA ASN A 227 -9.57 2.09 10.11
C ASN A 227 -11.05 2.52 10.04
N GLU A 228 -11.53 3.32 10.99
CA GLU A 228 -12.90 3.86 10.97
C GLU A 228 -13.09 4.98 9.93
N ASN A 229 -12.01 5.61 9.45
CA ASN A 229 -12.09 6.79 8.57
C ASN A 229 -11.47 6.60 7.18
N ALA A 230 -10.63 5.60 6.96
CA ALA A 230 -9.88 5.40 5.71
C ALA A 230 -10.80 5.13 4.51
N ASN A 231 -11.91 4.43 4.73
CA ASN A 231 -12.89 4.10 3.69
C ASN A 231 -14.17 4.95 3.77
N ARG A 232 -14.11 6.18 4.30
CA ARG A 232 -15.30 7.04 4.31
C ARG A 232 -15.78 7.25 2.87
N PRO A 233 -17.05 6.94 2.56
CA PRO A 233 -17.60 7.21 1.25
C PRO A 233 -17.46 8.70 0.95
N GLN A 234 -17.17 9.00 -0.31
CA GLN A 234 -16.96 10.37 -0.76
C GLN A 234 -18.15 11.24 -0.32
N VAL A 235 -17.86 12.37 0.32
CA VAL A 235 -18.90 13.29 0.81
C VAL A 235 -19.76 13.69 -0.37
N MET A 236 -21.07 13.48 -0.28
CA MET A 236 -22.03 13.88 -1.30
C MET A 236 -22.58 15.27 -0.99
N THR A 237 -22.81 16.08 -2.03
CA THR A 237 -23.60 17.31 -1.90
C THR A 237 -25.06 16.98 -1.61
N SER A 238 -25.84 17.98 -1.17
CA SER A 238 -27.31 17.84 -1.02
C SER A 238 -28.02 17.43 -2.31
N SER A 239 -27.38 17.61 -3.47
CA SER A 239 -27.85 17.20 -4.79
C SER A 239 -27.42 15.78 -5.19
N GLY A 240 -26.76 15.01 -4.32
CA GLY A 240 -26.32 13.65 -4.61
C GLY A 240 -25.11 13.57 -5.55
N THR A 241 -24.25 14.58 -5.56
CA THR A 241 -23.03 14.59 -6.38
C THR A 241 -21.78 14.48 -5.51
N SER A 242 -20.82 13.66 -5.91
CA SER A 242 -19.52 13.50 -5.24
C SER A 242 -18.79 14.84 -5.10
N ARG A 243 -18.40 15.19 -3.87
CA ARG A 243 -17.67 16.42 -3.56
C ARG A 243 -16.17 16.17 -3.67
N TYR A 244 -15.49 16.92 -4.54
CA TYR A 244 -14.04 16.85 -4.71
C TYR A 244 -13.40 18.10 -4.09
N GLN A 245 -12.29 17.93 -3.39
CA GLN A 245 -11.46 19.05 -2.92
C GLN A 245 -10.13 18.99 -3.66
N ILE A 246 -9.83 20.02 -4.46
CA ILE A 246 -8.54 20.19 -5.10
C ILE A 246 -7.55 20.68 -4.05
N SER A 247 -6.56 19.86 -3.72
CA SER A 247 -5.44 20.22 -2.85
C SER A 247 -4.25 20.62 -3.71
N PHE A 248 -3.81 21.88 -3.62
CA PHE A 248 -2.61 22.33 -4.30
C PHE A 248 -1.36 21.93 -3.49
N PRO A 249 -0.30 21.40 -4.12
CA PRO A 249 0.96 21.16 -3.43
C PRO A 249 1.45 22.48 -2.82
N LYS A 250 1.87 22.46 -1.55
CA LYS A 250 2.52 23.62 -0.92
C LYS A 250 3.82 23.90 -1.65
N TYR A 251 3.81 24.85 -2.58
CA TYR A 251 5.01 25.32 -3.24
C TYR A 251 5.94 25.92 -2.18
N LYS A 252 7.20 25.47 -2.12
CA LYS A 252 8.25 26.22 -1.42
C LYS A 252 8.42 27.53 -2.20
N LYS A 253 8.15 28.65 -1.54
CA LYS A 253 8.56 29.98 -2.04
C LYS A 253 10.07 30.02 -2.23
#